data_AF-A0A379AIX6-F1
#
_entry.id   AF-A0A379AIX6-F1
#
_cell.length_a   1.000
_cell.length_b   1.000
_cell.length_c   1.000
_cell.angle_alpha   90.00
_cell.angle_beta   90.00
_cell.angle_gamma   90.00
#
_symmetry.space_group_name_H-M   'P 1'
#
loop_
_entity.id
_entity.type
_entity.pdbx_description
1 polymer ?
#
loop_
_entity_poly.entity_id
_entity_poly.type
_entity_poly.pdbx_seq_one_letter_code
_entity_poly.pdbx_strand_id
1 'polypeptide(L)'
;MTLRVDKQAVARAFGRAASHYDAHAALQRLSGDALLAQAPAQSGLQLLDAGCGTGWVQQAVARTWQTGNGSGSLSADAATGAGQ
;
A
#
# COMPACT_ATOMS: atom_id res chain seq x y z
N MET A 1 -12.52 -4.04 -31.15
CA MET A 1 -11.71 -5.24 -30.83
C MET A 1 -11.27 -5.13 -29.38
N THR A 2 -11.63 -6.08 -28.52
CA THR A 2 -11.11 -6.17 -27.16
C THR A 2 -9.96 -7.18 -27.14
N LEU A 3 -8.76 -6.74 -26.76
CA LEU A 3 -7.61 -7.61 -26.55
C LEU A 3 -7.93 -8.56 -25.38
N ARG A 4 -7.87 -9.87 -25.62
CA ARG A 4 -7.92 -10.86 -24.54
C ARG A 4 -6.59 -10.80 -23.78
N VAL A 5 -6.65 -10.27 -22.56
CA VAL A 5 -5.52 -10.25 -21.63
C VAL A 5 -5.52 -11.55 -20.83
N ASP A 6 -4.41 -12.28 -20.88
CA ASP A 6 -4.17 -13.41 -19.97
C ASP A 6 -3.86 -12.87 -18.56
N LYS A 7 -4.89 -12.86 -17.71
CA LYS A 7 -4.79 -12.38 -16.33
C LYS A 7 -3.78 -13.19 -15.51
N GLN A 8 -3.57 -14.47 -15.81
CA GLN A 8 -2.59 -15.29 -15.10
C GLN A 8 -1.16 -14.94 -15.50
N ALA A 9 -0.92 -14.71 -16.79
CA ALA A 9 0.38 -14.25 -17.27
C ALA A 9 0.76 -12.90 -16.64
N VAL A 10 -0.21 -11.98 -16.54
CA VAL A 10 -0.05 -10.68 -15.86
C VAL A 10 0.26 -10.87 -14.37
N ALA A 11 -0.52 -11.67 -13.65
CA ALA A 11 -0.29 -11.95 -12.23
C ALA A 11 1.09 -12.56 -11.97
N ARG A 12 1.52 -13.53 -12.80
CA ARG A 12 2.86 -14.13 -12.70
C ARG A 12 3.97 -13.12 -12.98
N ALA A 13 3.78 -12.20 -13.92
CA ALA A 13 4.75 -11.15 -14.21
C ALA A 13 4.95 -10.22 -13.01
N PHE A 14 3.85 -9.77 -12.39
CA PHE A 14 3.90 -9.00 -11.14
C PHE A 14 4.52 -9.81 -10.00
N GLY A 15 4.16 -11.09 -9.85
CA GLY A 15 4.72 -11.98 -8.83
C GLY A 15 6.24 -12.14 -8.94
N ARG A 16 6.79 -12.30 -10.15
CA ARG A 16 8.25 -12.36 -10.36
C ARG A 16 8.96 -11.05 -10.02
N ALA A 17 8.30 -9.91 -10.25
CA ALA A 17 8.84 -8.60 -9.93
C ALA A 17 8.74 -8.26 -8.43
N ALA A 18 7.87 -8.94 -7.67
CA ALA A 18 7.55 -8.62 -6.28
C ALA A 18 8.77 -8.56 -5.35
N SER A 19 9.75 -9.46 -5.54
CA SER A 19 11.00 -9.45 -4.75
C SER A 19 11.86 -8.20 -4.95
N HIS A 20 11.62 -7.45 -6.03
CA HIS A 20 12.35 -6.22 -6.36
C HIS A 20 11.55 -4.96 -6.02
N TYR A 21 10.31 -5.10 -5.54
CA TYR A 21 9.46 -3.93 -5.24
C TYR A 21 10.10 -3.02 -4.20
N ASP A 22 10.66 -3.54 -3.11
CA ASP A 22 11.30 -2.71 -2.09
C ASP A 22 12.46 -1.87 -2.63
N ALA A 23 13.26 -2.45 -3.54
CA ALA A 23 14.37 -1.78 -4.20
C ALA A 23 13.90 -0.61 -5.09
N HIS A 24 12.69 -0.70 -5.64
CA HIS A 24 12.11 0.32 -6.51
C HIS A 24 10.99 1.15 -5.86
N ALA A 25 10.65 0.90 -4.59
CA ALA A 25 9.57 1.58 -3.87
C ALA A 25 9.96 2.99 -3.40
N ALA A 26 11.10 3.55 -3.82
CA ALA A 26 11.55 4.89 -3.40
C ALA A 26 10.51 5.98 -3.73
N LEU A 27 9.95 5.96 -4.94
CA LEU A 27 8.86 6.88 -5.31
C LEU A 27 7.63 6.67 -4.43
N GLN A 28 7.26 5.42 -4.18
CA GLN A 28 6.10 5.05 -3.34
C GLN A 28 6.25 5.58 -1.91
N ARG A 29 7.46 5.46 -1.33
CA ARG A 29 7.81 5.99 -0.01
C ARG A 29 7.70 7.51 0.05
N LEU A 30 8.31 8.21 -0.92
CA LEU A 30 8.26 9.66 -1.02
C LEU A 30 6.81 10.18 -1.15
N SER A 31 6.00 9.52 -1.98
CA SER A 31 4.58 9.84 -2.11
C SER A 31 3.82 9.58 -0.81
N GLY A 32 4.07 8.44 -0.15
CA GLY A 32 3.46 8.08 1.13
C GLY A 32 3.77 9.09 2.24
N ASP A 33 5.04 9.50 2.37
CA ASP A 33 5.46 10.53 3.32
C ASP A 33 4.76 11.86 3.07
N ALA A 34 4.72 12.31 1.81
CA ALA A 34 4.07 13.56 1.44
C ALA A 34 2.57 13.55 1.75
N LEU A 35 1.89 12.44 1.49
CA LEU A 35 0.47 12.28 1.81
C LEU A 35 0.23 12.25 3.33
N LEU A 36 1.07 11.54 4.09
CA LEU A 36 1.00 11.48 5.54
C LEU A 36 1.21 12.85 6.19
N ALA A 37 2.13 13.66 5.65
CA ALA A 37 2.37 15.02 6.13
C ALA A 37 1.17 15.96 5.91
N GLN A 38 0.30 15.65 4.95
CA GLN A 38 -0.95 16.39 4.70
C GLN A 38 -2.17 15.77 5.39
N ALA A 39 -2.02 14.61 6.03
CA ALA A 39 -3.12 13.94 6.69
C ALA A 39 -3.59 14.76 7.91
N PRO A 40 -4.90 14.90 8.11
CA PRO A 40 -5.42 15.66 9.24
C PRO A 40 -5.11 14.97 10.57
N ALA A 41 -4.73 15.75 11.57
CA ALA A 41 -4.51 15.27 12.95
C ALA A 41 -5.84 15.07 13.67
N GLN A 42 -6.63 14.10 13.21
CA GLN A 42 -7.95 13.76 13.75
C GLN A 42 -7.95 12.34 14.29
N SER A 43 -8.60 12.14 15.44
CA SER A 43 -8.83 10.82 16.02
C SER A 43 -10.07 10.15 15.41
N GLY A 44 -10.09 8.82 15.39
CA GLY A 44 -11.20 8.01 14.88
C GLY A 44 -11.23 7.84 13.36
N LEU A 45 -10.15 8.15 12.65
CA LEU A 45 -10.11 7.97 11.19
C LEU A 45 -10.07 6.49 10.80
N GLN A 46 -10.77 6.15 9.73
CA GLN A 46 -10.66 4.86 9.05
C GLN A 46 -9.89 5.08 7.76
N LEU A 47 -8.73 4.43 7.64
CA LEU A 47 -7.89 4.51 6.46
C LEU A 47 -7.89 3.17 5.73
N LEU A 48 -7.98 3.22 4.40
CA LEU A 48 -7.79 2.07 3.53
C LEU A 48 -6.50 2.30 2.73
N ASP A 49 -5.54 1.40 2.88
CA ASP A 49 -4.38 1.33 1.99
C ASP A 49 -4.70 0.43 0.80
N ALA A 50 -5.02 1.05 -0.34
CA ALA A 50 -5.33 0.35 -1.59
C ALA A 50 -4.07 0.12 -2.41
N GLY A 51 -3.79 -1.14 -2.76
CA GLY A 51 -2.53 -1.49 -3.42
C GLY A 51 -1.32 -1.31 -2.50
N CYS A 52 -1.42 -1.80 -1.26
CA CYS A 52 -0.47 -1.57 -0.17
C CYS A 52 0.98 -2.01 -0.44
N GLY A 53 1.23 -2.72 -1.55
CA GLY A 53 2.56 -3.07 -2.00
C GLY A 53 3.33 -3.87 -0.94
N THR A 54 4.48 -3.36 -0.53
CA THR A 54 5.33 -3.98 0.51
C THR A 54 4.90 -3.63 1.94
N GLY A 55 3.85 -2.82 2.07
CA GLY A 55 3.24 -2.42 3.34
C GLY A 55 3.96 -1.35 4.13
N TRP A 56 4.88 -0.63 3.47
CA TRP A 56 5.64 0.45 4.10
C TRP A 56 4.73 1.61 4.57
N VAL A 57 3.73 2.01 3.78
CA VAL A 57 2.82 3.11 4.12
C VAL A 57 2.00 2.76 5.36
N GLN A 58 1.58 1.51 5.49
CA GLN A 58 0.84 1.03 6.66
C GLN A 58 1.66 1.19 7.94
N GLN A 59 2.94 0.83 7.87
CA GLN A 59 3.86 0.96 8.99
C GLN A 59 4.13 2.44 9.33
N ALA A 60 4.23 3.31 8.32
CA ALA A 60 4.39 4.74 8.50
C ALA A 60 3.16 5.37 9.18
N VAL A 61 1.94 5.05 8.72
CA VAL A 61 0.67 5.47 9.35
C VAL A 61 0.61 5.02 10.82
N ALA A 62 0.88 3.74 11.09
CA ALA A 62 0.83 3.20 12.45
C ALA A 62 1.80 3.93 13.39
N ARG A 63 3.03 4.24 12.94
CA ARG A 63 4.00 5.03 13.71
C ARG A 63 3.49 6.45 13.98
N THR A 64 3.02 7.15 12.94
CA THR A 64 2.52 8.53 13.08
C THR A 64 1.38 8.62 14.09
N TRP A 65 0.44 7.67 14.03
CA TRP A 65 -0.70 7.59 14.94
C TRP A 65 -0.32 7.22 16.38
N GLN A 66 0.71 6.37 16.57
CA GLN A 66 1.24 6.08 17.92
C GLN A 66 1.93 7.28 18.55
N THR A 67 2.56 8.15 17.75
CA THR A 67 3.33 9.30 18.25
C THR A 67 2.53 10.60 18.40
N GLY A 68 1.30 10.67 17.89
CA GLY A 68 0.44 11.86 17.92
C GLY A 68 -0.93 11.63 18.58
N ASN A 69 -1.80 12.66 18.59
CA ASN A 69 -3.18 12.57 19.09
C ASN A 69 -4.17 11.88 18.11
N GLY A 70 -3.68 11.34 16.99
CA GLY A 70 -4.50 10.64 16.01
C GLY A 70 -4.63 9.17 16.36
N SER A 71 -5.80 8.74 16.85
CA SER A 71 -6.15 7.31 16.90
C SER A 71 -6.94 6.94 15.64
N GLY A 72 -6.86 5.70 15.17
CA GLY A 72 -7.57 5.28 13.97
C GLY A 72 -7.47 3.79 13.71
N SER A 73 -8.21 3.34 12.71
CA SER A 73 -8.09 1.97 12.18
C SER A 73 -7.56 2.01 10.76
N LEU A 74 -6.67 1.08 10.45
CA LEU A 74 -6.08 0.93 9.13
C LEU A 74 -6.45 -0.45 8.59
N SER A 75 -7.13 -0.48 7.45
CA SER A 75 -7.32 -1.68 6.66
C SER A 75 -6.38 -1.65 5.46
N ALA A 76 -5.91 -2.82 5.02
CA ALA A 76 -5.18 -2.94 3.77
C ALA A 76 -5.96 -3.80 2.78
N ASP A 77 -5.90 -3.40 1.52
CA ASP A 77 -6.32 -4.24 0.42
C ASP A 77 -5.38 -5.43 0.33
N ALA A 78 -5.76 -6.54 0.95
CA ALA A 78 -5.07 -7.80 0.78
C ALA A 78 -5.21 -8.20 -0.69
N ALA A 79 -4.12 -8.13 -1.45
CA ALA A 79 -4.08 -8.64 -2.82
C ALA A 79 -4.46 -10.13 -2.81
N THR A 80 -5.75 -10.40 -2.99
CA THR A 80 -6.30 -11.74 -2.96
C THR A 80 -5.90 -12.40 -4.27
N GLY A 81 -4.74 -13.07 -4.34
CA GLY A 81 -4.40 -13.84 -5.54
C GLY A 81 -2.93 -14.13 -5.87
N ALA A 82 -2.05 -14.42 -4.90
CA ALA A 82 -0.72 -14.97 -5.18
C ALA A 82 -0.49 -16.36 -4.54
N GLY A 83 -1.54 -17.17 -4.43
CA GLY A 83 -1.43 -18.53 -3.91
C GLY A 83 -2.67 -19.37 -4.20
N GLN A 84 -2.79 -19.87 -5.43
CA GLN A 84 -3.14 -21.24 -5.84
C GLN A 84 -2.62 -21.48 -7.26
#